data_AF-A0A849NJV5-F1
#
_entry.id   AF-A0A849NJV5-F1
#
_cell.length_a   1.000
_cell.length_b   1.000
_cell.length_c   1.000
_cell.angle_alpha   90.00
_cell.angle_beta   90.00
_cell.angle_gamma   90.00
#
_symmetry.space_group_name_H-M   'P 1'
#
loop_
_entity.id
_entity.type
_entity.pdbx_description
1 polymer ?
#
loop_
_entity_poly.entity_id
_entity_poly.type
_entity_poly.pdbx_seq_one_letter_code
_entity_poly.pdbx_strand_id
1 'polypeptide(L)' 'MKRVRFVDKTFNGCVNLLERLAKRLNVTYEELNLIIFVIGWPAVTVGLIIANLKKRGK' A
#
# COMPACT_ATOMS: atom_id res chain seq x y z
N MET A 1 -2.30 -14.46 -23.78
CA MET A 1 -1.52 -14.42 -22.53
C MET A 1 -2.40 -14.91 -21.38
N LYS A 2 -2.27 -16.17 -20.94
CA LYS A 2 -3.07 -16.73 -19.84
C LYS A 2 -2.57 -16.12 -18.53
N ARG A 3 -3.31 -15.17 -17.98
CA ARG A 3 -3.02 -14.67 -16.63
C ARG A 3 -3.37 -15.78 -15.62
N VAL A 4 -2.51 -16.00 -14.65
CA VAL A 4 -2.74 -17.00 -13.60
C VAL A 4 -3.97 -16.56 -12.82
N ARG A 5 -5.06 -17.36 -12.83
CA ARG A 5 -6.36 -17.02 -12.21
C ARG A 5 -6.25 -16.49 -10.77
N PHE A 6 -5.24 -16.96 -10.04
CA PHE A 6 -4.95 -16.52 -8.68
C PHE A 6 -4.52 -15.04 -8.62
N VAL A 7 -3.62 -14.62 -9.51
CA VAL A 7 -3.10 -13.24 -9.55
C VAL A 7 -4.24 -12.27 -9.84
N ASP A 8 -5.12 -12.59 -10.79
CA ASP A 8 -6.32 -11.78 -11.08
C ASP A 8 -7.22 -11.63 -9.87
N LYS A 9 -7.52 -12.74 -9.18
CA LYS A 9 -8.43 -12.72 -8.04
C LYS A 9 -7.87 -11.87 -6.90
N THR A 10 -6.58 -12.02 -6.61
CA THR A 10 -5.92 -11.26 -5.54
C THR A 10 -5.82 -9.78 -5.92
N PHE A 11 -5.38 -9.47 -7.14
CA PHE A 11 -5.27 -8.10 -7.62
C PHE A 11 -6.63 -7.39 -7.60
N ASN A 12 -7.67 -8.00 -8.19
CA ASN A 12 -9.01 -7.44 -8.21
C ASN A 12 -9.59 -7.29 -6.79
N GLY A 13 -9.28 -8.23 -5.88
CA GLY A 13 -9.65 -8.13 -4.47
C GLY A 13 -9.02 -6.91 -3.79
N CYS A 14 -7.72 -6.68 -3.99
CA CYS A 14 -7.02 -5.51 -3.48
C CYS A 14 -7.59 -4.21 -4.06
N VAL A 15 -7.74 -4.13 -5.38
CA VAL A 15 -8.30 -2.93 -6.05
C VAL A 15 -9.70 -2.62 -5.52
N ASN A 16 -10.58 -3.63 -5.44
CA ASN A 16 -11.94 -3.45 -4.89
C ASN A 16 -11.94 -2.94 -3.44
N LEU A 17 -10.98 -3.40 -2.61
CA LEU A 17 -10.84 -2.91 -1.25
C LEU A 17 -10.38 -1.44 -1.23
N LEU A 18 -9.38 -1.10 -2.03
CA LEU A 18 -8.88 0.28 -2.14
C LEU A 18 -9.97 1.22 -2.67
N GLU A 19 -10.72 0.84 -3.70
CA GLU A 19 -11.84 1.65 -4.20
C GLU A 19 -12.91 1.91 -3.13
N ARG A 20 -13.23 0.90 -2.31
CA ARG A 20 -14.17 1.07 -1.19
C ARG A 20 -13.64 2.03 -0.13
N LEU A 21 -12.35 1.96 0.16
CA LEU A 21 -11.69 2.88 1.09
C LEU A 21 -11.65 4.30 0.52
N ALA A 22 -11.33 4.46 -0.76
CA ALA A 22 -11.31 5.73 -1.46
C ALA A 22 -12.68 6.42 -1.39
N LYS A 23 -13.76 5.67 -1.66
CA LYS A 23 -15.15 6.16 -1.50
C LYS A 23 -15.48 6.60 -0.07
N ARG A 24 -14.99 5.89 0.96
CA ARG A 24 -15.20 6.26 2.37
C ARG A 24 -14.45 7.52 2.77
N LEU A 25 -13.27 7.71 2.20
CA LEU A 25 -12.39 8.85 2.46
C LEU A 25 -12.71 10.06 1.56
N ASN A 26 -13.68 9.93 0.65
CA ASN A 26 -14.04 10.95 -0.34
C ASN A 26 -12.85 11.40 -1.21
N VAL A 27 -11.97 10.45 -1.54
CA VAL A 27 -10.81 10.65 -2.43
C VAL A 27 -10.91 9.69 -3.63
N THR A 28 -10.15 9.97 -4.68
CA THR A 28 -10.05 9.07 -5.83
C THR A 28 -9.22 7.82 -5.50
N TYR A 29 -9.43 6.77 -6.30
CA TYR A 29 -8.60 5.57 -6.19
C TYR A 29 -7.13 5.88 -6.49
N GLU A 30 -6.84 6.71 -7.50
CA GLU A 30 -5.48 7.10 -7.83
C GLU A 30 -4.79 7.84 -6.69
N GLU A 31 -5.48 8.80 -6.05
CA GLU A 31 -4.96 9.54 -4.90
C GLU A 31 -4.67 8.60 -3.73
N LEU A 32 -5.62 7.73 -3.37
CA LEU A 32 -5.40 6.78 -2.28
C LEU A 32 -4.24 5.83 -2.58
N ASN A 33 -4.14 5.38 -3.83
CA ASN A 33 -3.05 4.52 -4.29
C ASN A 33 -1.68 5.24 -4.19
N LEU A 34 -1.59 6.50 -4.61
CA LEU A 34 -0.38 7.32 -4.44
C LEU A 34 -0.03 7.50 -2.96
N ILE A 35 -1.00 7.82 -2.11
CA ILE A 35 -0.76 8.01 -0.66
C ILE A 35 -0.22 6.74 -0.03
N ILE A 36 -0.79 5.56 -0.34
CA ILE A 36 -0.37 4.30 0.30
C ILE A 36 1.01 3.84 -0.22
N PHE A 37 1.19 3.83 -1.54
CA PHE A 37 2.37 3.19 -2.14
C PHE A 37 3.55 4.13 -2.34
N VAL A 38 3.31 5.42 -2.63
CA VAL A 38 4.38 6.39 -2.89
C VAL A 38 4.78 7.12 -1.60
N ILE A 39 3.86 7.37 -0.68
CA ILE A 39 4.15 8.10 0.56
C ILE A 39 4.23 7.15 1.75
N GLY A 40 3.19 6.34 1.96
CA GLY A 40 3.06 5.45 3.11
C GLY A 40 4.18 4.42 3.18
N TRP A 41 4.43 3.70 2.08
CA TRP A 41 5.46 2.66 2.04
C TRP A 41 6.88 3.18 2.33
N PRO A 42 7.35 4.26 1.69
CA PRO A 42 8.64 4.86 2.03
C PRO A 42 8.70 5.39 3.47
N ALA A 43 7.64 6.02 3.97
CA ALA A 43 7.58 6.51 5.35
C ALA A 43 7.72 5.37 6.37
N VAL A 44 7.01 4.26 6.16
CA VAL A 44 7.13 3.06 7.00
C VAL A 44 8.54 2.47 6.91
N THR A 45 9.11 2.40 5.71
CA THR A 45 10.47 1.88 5.50
C THR A 45 11.51 2.71 6.23
N VAL A 46 11.46 4.04 6.09
CA VAL A 46 12.35 4.98 6.79
C VAL A 46 12.16 4.86 8.31
N GLY A 47 10.91 4.79 8.79
CA GLY A 47 10.61 4.60 10.21
C GLY A 47 11.21 3.31 10.77
N LEU A 48 11.13 2.20 10.03
CA LEU A 48 11.73 0.93 10.40
C LEU A 48 13.26 0.99 10.40
N ILE A 49 13.87 1.68 9.43
CA ILE A 49 15.32 1.89 9.39
C ILE A 49 15.78 2.65 10.64
N ILE A 50 15.14 3.78 10.95
CA ILE A 50 15.46 4.60 12.12
C ILE A 50 15.29 3.79 13.41
N ALA A 51 14.19 3.03 13.53
CA ALA A 51 13.93 2.20 14.70
C ALA A 51 15.02 1.11 14.89
N ASN A 52 15.48 0.49 13.81
CA ASN A 52 16.55 -0.50 13.86
C ASN A 52 17.90 0.13 14.20
N LEU A 53 18.24 1.28 13.63
CA LEU A 53 19.47 2.01 13.97
C LEU A 53 19.49 2.40 15.45
N LYS A 54 18.37 2.88 15.99
CA LYS A 54 18.22 3.20 17.43
C LYS A 54 18.37 1.97 18.33
N LYS A 55 17.92 0.79 17.88
CA LYS A 55 18.10 -0.47 18.62
C LYS A 55 19.54 -0.98 18.60
N ARG A 56 20.33 -0.70 17.55
CA ARG A 56 21.72 -1.16 17.43
C ARG A 56 22.74 -0.25 18.11
N GLY A 57 22.39 1.01 18.38
CA GLY A 57 23.25 1.97 19.09
C GLY A 57 23.05 1.98 20.62
N LYS A 58 22.20 1.10 21.15
CA LYS A 58 22.07 0.78 22.57
C LYS A 58 22.64 -0.61 22.81
#